data_AF-A0A5B0QQX2-F1
#
_entry.id   AF-A0A5B0QQX2-F1
#
_cell.length_a   1.000
_cell.length_b   1.000
_cell.length_c   1.000
_cell.angle_alpha   90.00
_cell.angle_beta   90.00
_cell.angle_gamma   90.00
#
_symmetry.space_group_name_H-M   'P 1'
#
loop_
_entity.id
_entity.type
_entity.pdbx_description
1 polymer ?
#
loop_
_entity_poly.entity_id
_entity_poly.type
_entity_poly.pdbx_seq_one_letter_code
_entity_poly.pdbx_strand_id
1 'polypeptide(L)'
;MKLVNKFSGCYANVERRMKSGKTRKDMLTEAKELYKVTFELSFNLDHCWGILKDTPKWQATQQENKAQNKKCKQSGAALPSSDIPSSTPATSAIEVEDEESEASRSVLGNSRSKGQKAAKRKQTEEISLDKLVSMQKDLIEISCDRLSLMKAGAQSTLDDAIMSKDLTLLDAESRAYYQRKKRVIIARELQEEKEREEKEKKEKEKKEVTKKERKAKEEKERQAKEEQNQKETKNNAEEDEDVDEDNDQEVEQDEHKEEVVECEE
;
A
#
# COMPACT_ATOMS: atom_id res chain seq x y z
N MET A 1 -4.38 3.51 -27.47
CA MET A 1 -4.35 2.13 -26.90
C MET A 1 -4.23 1.00 -27.92
N LYS A 2 -5.04 0.90 -29.00
CA LYS A 2 -5.10 -0.29 -29.90
C LYS A 2 -3.73 -0.89 -30.29
N LEU A 3 -2.71 -0.07 -30.60
CA LEU A 3 -1.35 -0.52 -30.94
C LEU A 3 -0.61 -1.22 -29.78
N VAL A 4 -0.78 -0.75 -28.54
CA VAL A 4 -0.14 -1.34 -27.35
C VAL A 4 -0.71 -2.73 -27.04
N ASN A 5 -2.01 -2.93 -27.24
CA ASN A 5 -2.65 -4.24 -27.07
C ASN A 5 -2.24 -5.22 -28.19
N LYS A 6 -2.09 -4.73 -29.44
CA LYS A 6 -1.48 -5.50 -30.54
C LYS A 6 -0.04 -5.92 -30.21
N PHE A 7 0.80 -4.99 -29.76
CA PHE A 7 2.19 -5.25 -29.37
C PHE A 7 2.30 -6.23 -28.19
N SER A 8 1.40 -6.14 -27.20
CA SER A 8 1.30 -7.14 -26.13
C SER A 8 0.97 -8.55 -26.66
N GLY A 9 0.21 -8.66 -27.74
CA GLY A 9 -0.01 -9.91 -28.47
C GLY A 9 1.27 -10.46 -29.10
N CYS A 10 2.07 -9.61 -29.74
CA CYS A 10 3.39 -9.97 -30.28
C CYS A 10 4.35 -10.40 -29.16
N TYR A 11 4.45 -9.61 -28.09
CA TYR A 11 5.29 -9.92 -26.92
C TYR A 11 4.90 -11.26 -26.28
N ALA A 12 3.61 -11.52 -26.06
CA ALA A 12 3.12 -12.81 -25.53
C ALA A 12 3.20 -13.99 -26.52
N ASN A 13 3.57 -13.75 -27.79
CA ASN A 13 3.95 -14.79 -28.74
C ASN A 13 5.44 -15.10 -28.65
N VAL A 14 6.28 -14.05 -28.56
CA VAL A 14 7.74 -14.15 -28.33
C VAL A 14 8.05 -14.81 -26.99
N GLU A 15 7.44 -14.34 -25.91
CA GLU A 15 7.54 -14.88 -24.54
C GLU A 15 7.32 -16.41 -24.48
N ARG A 16 6.34 -16.94 -25.22
CA ARG A 16 6.05 -18.39 -25.31
C ARG A 16 6.99 -19.16 -26.24
N ARG A 17 7.82 -18.47 -27.04
CA ARG A 17 8.84 -19.05 -27.94
C ARG A 17 10.25 -18.95 -27.34
N MET A 18 10.43 -18.21 -26.25
CA MET A 18 11.71 -18.07 -25.58
C MET A 18 12.24 -19.41 -25.07
N LYS A 19 13.52 -19.64 -25.32
CA LYS A 19 14.32 -20.66 -24.63
C LYS A 19 15.04 -19.98 -23.46
N SER A 20 15.38 -20.75 -22.43
CA SER A 20 16.11 -20.25 -21.26
C SER A 20 17.43 -19.57 -21.69
N GLY A 21 17.81 -18.49 -21.00
CA GLY A 21 19.02 -17.72 -21.26
C GLY A 21 18.84 -16.37 -22.00
N LYS A 22 17.71 -16.15 -22.71
CA LYS A 22 17.40 -14.81 -23.27
C LYS A 22 16.96 -13.84 -22.16
N THR A 23 17.39 -12.59 -22.25
CA THR A 23 17.09 -11.52 -21.28
C THR A 23 15.90 -10.66 -21.73
N ARG A 24 15.29 -9.88 -20.81
CA ARG A 24 14.14 -8.99 -21.07
C ARG A 24 14.33 -8.04 -22.25
N LYS A 25 15.57 -7.58 -22.52
CA LYS A 25 15.89 -6.74 -23.69
C LYS A 25 15.79 -7.49 -25.04
N ASP A 26 16.13 -8.77 -25.08
CA ASP A 26 16.05 -9.58 -26.32
C ASP A 26 14.59 -9.86 -26.66
N MET A 27 13.77 -10.18 -25.65
CA MET A 27 12.32 -10.34 -25.79
C MET A 27 11.64 -9.08 -26.35
N LEU A 28 12.10 -7.88 -25.94
CA LEU A 28 11.54 -6.63 -26.43
C LEU A 28 11.93 -6.37 -27.90
N THR A 29 13.18 -6.62 -28.28
CA THR A 29 13.66 -6.49 -29.66
C THR A 29 12.94 -7.46 -30.60
N GLU A 30 12.85 -8.74 -30.24
CA GLU A 30 12.16 -9.76 -31.05
C GLU A 30 10.64 -9.49 -31.14
N ALA A 31 10.03 -8.92 -30.08
CA ALA A 31 8.64 -8.47 -30.12
C ALA A 31 8.41 -7.26 -31.03
N LYS A 32 9.37 -6.33 -31.12
CA LYS A 32 9.35 -5.18 -32.05
C LYS A 32 9.51 -5.62 -33.50
N GLU A 33 10.43 -6.54 -33.76
CA GLU A 33 10.64 -7.13 -35.08
C GLU A 33 9.36 -7.86 -35.54
N LEU A 34 8.81 -8.74 -34.69
CA LEU A 34 7.55 -9.41 -34.96
C LEU A 34 6.39 -8.42 -35.19
N TYR A 35 6.31 -7.33 -34.42
CA TYR A 35 5.30 -6.29 -34.63
C TYR A 35 5.48 -5.57 -35.98
N LYS A 36 6.72 -5.21 -36.35
CA LYS A 36 7.04 -4.58 -37.65
C LYS A 36 6.67 -5.51 -38.81
N VAL A 37 6.94 -6.81 -38.70
CA VAL A 37 6.55 -7.81 -39.73
C VAL A 37 5.04 -8.05 -39.77
N THR A 38 4.33 -7.95 -38.64
CA THR A 38 2.88 -8.24 -38.57
C THR A 38 2.00 -7.03 -38.96
N PHE A 39 2.51 -5.80 -38.82
CA PHE A 39 1.73 -4.57 -38.98
C PHE A 39 2.40 -3.47 -39.80
N GLU A 40 3.57 -3.73 -40.40
CA GLU A 40 4.37 -2.82 -41.25
C GLU A 40 4.77 -1.47 -40.60
N LEU A 41 4.51 -1.33 -39.30
CA LEU A 41 4.69 -0.09 -38.53
C LEU A 41 5.77 -0.24 -37.47
N SER A 42 6.56 0.82 -37.25
CA SER A 42 7.48 0.91 -36.11
C SER A 42 6.71 1.06 -34.80
N PHE A 43 7.09 0.27 -33.78
CA PHE A 43 6.50 0.40 -32.45
C PHE A 43 7.27 1.42 -31.60
N ASN A 44 6.76 2.64 -31.56
CA ASN A 44 7.39 3.79 -30.88
C ASN A 44 6.78 4.10 -29.50
N LEU A 45 6.01 3.15 -28.93
CA LEU A 45 5.24 3.34 -27.68
C LEU A 45 5.83 2.53 -26.50
N ASP A 46 7.15 2.36 -26.47
CA ASP A 46 7.88 1.63 -25.42
C ASP A 46 7.55 2.09 -24.02
N HIS A 47 7.57 3.40 -23.77
CA HIS A 47 7.30 3.98 -22.46
C HIS A 47 5.86 3.67 -21.99
N CYS A 48 4.89 3.83 -22.90
CA CYS A 48 3.48 3.52 -22.62
C CYS A 48 3.27 2.03 -22.32
N TRP A 49 3.84 1.13 -23.13
CA TRP A 49 3.78 -0.31 -22.85
C TRP A 49 4.52 -0.65 -21.55
N GLY A 50 5.65 0.02 -21.31
CA GLY A 50 6.46 -0.07 -20.11
C GLY A 50 5.69 0.20 -18.82
N ILE A 51 4.83 1.22 -18.82
CA ILE A 51 3.93 1.53 -17.71
C ILE A 51 2.77 0.53 -17.66
N LEU A 52 2.05 0.32 -18.77
CA LEU A 52 0.80 -0.45 -18.77
C LEU A 52 1.01 -1.92 -18.35
N LYS A 53 2.11 -2.55 -18.78
CA LYS A 53 2.34 -4.00 -18.61
C LYS A 53 2.37 -4.46 -17.15
N ASP A 54 2.83 -3.60 -16.24
CA ASP A 54 3.01 -3.90 -14.82
C ASP A 54 1.77 -3.46 -13.99
N THR A 55 0.72 -2.89 -14.63
CA THR A 55 -0.54 -2.53 -13.94
C THR A 55 -1.53 -3.71 -13.89
N PRO A 56 -2.09 -4.06 -12.71
CA PRO A 56 -2.94 -5.25 -12.56
C PRO A 56 -4.25 -5.16 -13.36
N LYS A 57 -4.82 -3.95 -13.50
CA LYS A 57 -6.04 -3.72 -14.29
C LYS A 57 -5.83 -4.03 -15.77
N TRP A 58 -4.69 -3.65 -16.36
CA TRP A 58 -4.38 -3.96 -17.76
C TRP A 58 -4.07 -5.44 -17.97
N GLN A 59 -3.37 -6.08 -17.03
CA GLN A 59 -3.11 -7.53 -17.08
C GLN A 59 -4.42 -8.33 -17.12
N ALA A 60 -5.41 -7.97 -16.29
CA ALA A 60 -6.74 -8.56 -16.31
C ALA A 60 -7.45 -8.37 -17.67
N THR A 61 -7.46 -7.15 -18.23
CA THR A 61 -8.05 -6.88 -19.56
C THR A 61 -7.32 -7.65 -20.68
N GLN A 62 -6.00 -7.81 -20.60
CA GLN A 62 -5.24 -8.60 -21.57
C GLN A 62 -5.50 -10.11 -21.43
N GLN A 63 -5.77 -10.62 -20.21
CA GLN A 63 -6.19 -12.00 -19.99
C GLN A 63 -7.59 -12.25 -20.54
N GLU A 64 -8.52 -11.32 -20.35
CA GLU A 64 -9.87 -11.36 -20.94
C GLU A 64 -9.80 -11.35 -22.48
N ASN A 65 -9.03 -10.43 -23.07
CA ASN A 65 -8.87 -10.37 -24.52
C ASN A 65 -8.23 -11.65 -25.10
N LYS A 66 -7.24 -12.24 -24.41
CA LYS A 66 -6.67 -13.56 -24.72
C LYS A 66 -7.73 -14.68 -24.63
N ALA A 67 -8.74 -14.58 -23.77
CA ALA A 67 -9.82 -15.56 -23.67
C ALA A 67 -10.87 -15.41 -24.79
N GLN A 68 -11.28 -14.17 -25.11
CA GLN A 68 -12.21 -13.89 -26.22
C GLN A 68 -11.62 -14.35 -27.57
N ASN A 69 -10.33 -14.05 -27.82
CA ASN A 69 -9.64 -14.42 -29.05
C ASN A 69 -9.43 -15.94 -29.24
N LYS A 70 -9.64 -16.76 -28.20
CA LYS A 70 -9.69 -18.23 -28.31
C LYS A 70 -11.05 -18.71 -28.80
N LYS A 71 -12.15 -18.18 -28.24
CA LYS A 71 -13.53 -18.56 -28.61
C LYS A 71 -13.81 -18.32 -30.10
N CYS A 72 -13.34 -17.18 -30.63
CA CYS A 72 -13.49 -16.81 -32.04
C CYS A 72 -12.70 -17.71 -33.03
N LYS A 73 -11.80 -18.58 -32.55
CA LYS A 73 -10.92 -19.41 -33.39
C LYS A 73 -11.27 -20.90 -33.42
N GLN A 74 -12.43 -21.28 -32.86
CA GLN A 74 -12.98 -22.64 -32.99
C GLN A 74 -14.10 -22.74 -34.05
N SER A 75 -14.42 -21.63 -34.73
CA SER A 75 -15.40 -21.56 -35.82
C SER A 75 -14.75 -21.10 -37.11
N GLY A 76 -14.77 -21.93 -38.16
CA GLY A 76 -14.33 -21.57 -39.52
C GLY A 76 -12.97 -22.14 -39.92
N ALA A 77 -12.96 -23.39 -40.38
CA ALA A 77 -11.82 -24.02 -41.05
C ALA A 77 -12.30 -24.90 -42.21
N ALA A 78 -12.90 -24.28 -43.22
CA ALA A 78 -13.27 -24.91 -44.49
C ALA A 78 -13.13 -23.89 -45.64
N LEU A 79 -12.29 -24.24 -46.62
CA LEU A 79 -12.26 -23.69 -47.98
C LEU A 79 -13.19 -24.58 -48.86
N PRO A 80 -13.62 -24.20 -50.09
CA PRO A 80 -12.83 -23.42 -51.06
C PRO A 80 -13.55 -22.48 -52.08
N SER A 81 -12.70 -21.82 -52.88
CA SER A 81 -12.88 -21.39 -54.29
C SER A 81 -13.79 -20.22 -54.70
N SER A 82 -13.29 -19.45 -55.69
CA SER A 82 -14.01 -18.83 -56.84
C SER A 82 -15.15 -17.80 -56.59
N ASP A 83 -15.25 -16.65 -57.27
CA ASP A 83 -14.53 -16.09 -58.44
C ASP A 83 -14.51 -14.53 -58.43
N ILE A 84 -13.95 -13.92 -59.48
CA ILE A 84 -13.75 -12.48 -59.76
C ILE A 84 -14.47 -12.21 -61.11
N PRO A 85 -15.28 -11.12 -61.33
CA PRO A 85 -14.69 -9.78 -61.54
C PRO A 85 -15.52 -8.49 -61.27
N SER A 86 -14.75 -7.40 -61.02
CA SER A 86 -14.89 -6.02 -61.53
C SER A 86 -16.26 -5.29 -61.54
N SER A 87 -16.35 -4.14 -60.83
CA SER A 87 -16.05 -2.81 -61.42
C SER A 87 -16.18 -1.64 -60.42
N THR A 88 -15.50 -0.53 -60.70
CA THR A 88 -15.57 0.80 -60.02
C THR A 88 -16.45 1.77 -60.85
N PRO A 89 -16.75 3.03 -60.44
CA PRO A 89 -16.35 3.85 -59.28
C PRO A 89 -17.59 4.23 -58.39
N ALA A 90 -17.81 5.36 -57.69
CA ALA A 90 -17.12 6.66 -57.60
C ALA A 90 -17.35 7.50 -56.31
N THR A 91 -16.48 8.51 -56.17
CA THR A 91 -16.51 9.81 -55.47
C THR A 91 -17.75 10.39 -54.75
N SER A 92 -17.46 11.18 -53.69
CA SER A 92 -18.23 12.32 -53.09
C SER A 92 -19.51 11.96 -52.30
N ALA A 93 -19.95 12.69 -51.26
CA ALA A 93 -19.37 13.76 -50.41
C ALA A 93 -19.96 13.62 -48.97
N ILE A 94 -19.21 13.81 -47.87
CA ILE A 94 -19.08 15.04 -47.05
C ILE A 94 -20.44 15.60 -46.51
N GLU A 95 -20.68 15.40 -45.20
CA GLU A 95 -21.52 16.25 -44.27
C GLU A 95 -23.05 16.32 -44.53
N VAL A 96 -23.96 16.59 -43.57
CA VAL A 96 -23.89 16.80 -42.09
C VAL A 96 -25.26 16.46 -41.43
N GLU A 97 -25.29 16.15 -40.12
CA GLU A 97 -26.48 16.01 -39.23
C GLU A 97 -27.53 14.92 -39.65
N ASP A 98 -28.37 14.35 -38.77
CA ASP A 98 -29.21 14.90 -37.67
C ASP A 98 -29.29 13.96 -36.43
N GLU A 99 -30.03 14.36 -35.38
CA GLU A 99 -30.20 13.64 -34.11
C GLU A 99 -31.40 12.64 -34.08
N GLU A 100 -31.59 12.03 -32.90
CA GLU A 100 -32.80 11.35 -32.39
C GLU A 100 -33.52 10.30 -33.27
N SER A 101 -33.27 9.01 -32.97
CA SER A 101 -34.36 8.02 -32.83
C SER A 101 -33.93 6.79 -32.03
N GLU A 102 -34.57 6.59 -30.87
CA GLU A 102 -34.53 5.35 -30.09
C GLU A 102 -35.12 4.15 -30.87
N ALA A 103 -34.44 2.99 -30.86
CA ALA A 103 -35.09 1.69 -30.58
C ALA A 103 -34.15 0.45 -30.67
N SER A 104 -34.27 -0.41 -29.67
CA SER A 104 -34.31 -1.88 -29.80
C SER A 104 -33.20 -2.63 -30.55
N ARG A 105 -32.10 -2.95 -29.84
CA ARG A 105 -31.47 -4.29 -29.96
C ARG A 105 -30.96 -4.89 -28.64
N SER A 106 -31.73 -4.76 -27.58
CA SER A 106 -31.50 -5.48 -26.31
C SER A 106 -31.96 -6.94 -26.41
N VAL A 107 -31.10 -7.83 -26.91
CA VAL A 107 -31.41 -9.27 -27.08
C VAL A 107 -30.21 -10.14 -26.70
N LEU A 108 -30.42 -11.01 -25.70
CA LEU A 108 -29.53 -12.10 -25.22
C LEU A 108 -28.16 -11.66 -24.60
N GLY A 109 -27.94 -11.83 -23.30
CA GLY A 109 -28.89 -12.30 -22.28
C GLY A 109 -28.36 -12.31 -20.86
N ASN A 110 -29.02 -11.57 -19.96
CA ASN A 110 -28.78 -11.66 -18.52
C ASN A 110 -29.52 -12.87 -17.92
N SER A 111 -28.85 -14.02 -17.86
CA SER A 111 -29.27 -15.21 -17.10
C SER A 111 -29.22 -14.93 -15.58
N ARG A 112 -30.26 -14.25 -15.10
CA ARG A 112 -30.41 -13.72 -13.73
C ARG A 112 -30.47 -14.84 -12.70
N SER A 113 -29.35 -15.15 -12.05
CA SER A 113 -29.24 -16.10 -10.93
C SER A 113 -29.97 -15.58 -9.67
N LYS A 114 -31.29 -15.76 -9.64
CA LYS A 114 -32.19 -15.41 -8.53
C LYS A 114 -31.99 -16.38 -7.35
N GLY A 115 -30.90 -16.21 -6.57
CA GLY A 115 -30.61 -17.17 -5.50
C GLY A 115 -29.44 -16.88 -4.56
N GLN A 116 -29.09 -15.62 -4.24
CA GLN A 116 -28.07 -15.34 -3.20
C GLN A 116 -28.17 -13.95 -2.51
N LYS A 117 -29.39 -13.40 -2.39
CA LYS A 117 -29.64 -12.10 -1.71
C LYS A 117 -29.95 -12.28 -0.21
N ALA A 118 -28.92 -12.53 0.59
CA ALA A 118 -28.95 -12.32 2.05
C ALA A 118 -27.53 -12.17 2.64
N ALA A 119 -26.71 -13.23 2.51
CA ALA A 119 -25.43 -13.33 3.23
C ALA A 119 -24.31 -12.42 2.68
N LYS A 120 -24.29 -12.12 1.37
CA LYS A 120 -23.16 -11.44 0.70
C LYS A 120 -23.35 -9.93 0.48
N ARG A 121 -24.05 -9.26 1.40
CA ARG A 121 -24.15 -7.77 1.46
C ARG A 121 -23.60 -7.15 2.77
N LYS A 122 -23.29 -7.96 3.79
CA LYS A 122 -22.79 -7.48 5.10
C LYS A 122 -21.27 -7.24 5.17
N GLN A 123 -20.65 -6.75 4.09
CA GLN A 123 -19.24 -6.30 4.05
C GLN A 123 -19.01 -5.09 3.11
N THR A 124 -20.07 -4.36 2.74
CA THR A 124 -20.01 -3.14 1.90
C THR A 124 -20.84 -2.00 2.49
N GLU A 125 -21.09 -2.08 3.79
CA GLU A 125 -21.94 -1.20 4.59
C GLU A 125 -21.18 -0.99 5.91
N GLU A 126 -21.21 0.20 6.50
CA GLU A 126 -20.34 0.62 7.63
C GLU A 126 -18.83 0.82 7.30
N ILE A 127 -18.54 1.50 6.19
CA ILE A 127 -17.42 2.45 6.17
C ILE A 127 -18.02 3.82 6.54
N SER A 128 -17.71 4.34 7.73
CA SER A 128 -18.15 5.71 8.11
C SER A 128 -17.68 6.73 7.08
N LEU A 129 -18.47 7.79 6.89
CA LEU A 129 -18.10 8.93 6.05
C LEU A 129 -16.75 9.51 6.48
N ASP A 130 -16.45 9.57 7.78
CA ASP A 130 -15.15 10.04 8.30
C ASP A 130 -14.00 9.16 7.81
N LYS A 131 -14.19 7.84 7.74
CA LYS A 131 -13.18 6.88 7.27
C LYS A 131 -12.97 7.00 5.76
N LEU A 132 -14.02 7.28 4.98
CA LEU A 132 -13.89 7.60 3.56
C LEU A 132 -13.17 8.93 3.34
N VAL A 133 -13.49 9.96 4.12
CA VAL A 133 -12.83 11.28 4.06
C VAL A 133 -11.36 11.19 4.47
N SER A 134 -11.01 10.40 5.48
CA SER A 134 -9.61 10.12 5.83
C SER A 134 -8.88 9.42 4.67
N MET A 135 -9.43 8.33 4.11
CA MET A 135 -8.82 7.67 2.95
C MET A 135 -8.63 8.60 1.73
N GLN A 136 -9.49 9.61 1.57
CA GLN A 136 -9.33 10.65 0.55
C GLN A 136 -8.22 11.66 0.90
N LYS A 137 -8.08 12.06 2.17
CA LYS A 137 -6.97 12.90 2.65
C LYS A 137 -5.63 12.19 2.48
N ASP A 138 -5.52 10.94 2.93
CA ASP A 138 -4.31 10.10 2.81
C ASP A 138 -3.86 10.01 1.34
N LEU A 139 -4.80 9.82 0.41
CA LEU A 139 -4.53 9.73 -1.03
C LEU A 139 -4.08 11.08 -1.62
N ILE A 140 -4.61 12.20 -1.13
CA ILE A 140 -4.18 13.56 -1.52
C ILE A 140 -2.77 13.84 -0.97
N GLU A 141 -2.51 13.50 0.29
CA GLU A 141 -1.20 13.66 0.96
C GLU A 141 -0.10 12.89 0.22
N ILE A 142 -0.31 11.59 -0.05
CA ILE A 142 0.62 10.75 -0.85
C ILE A 142 0.86 11.35 -2.26
N SER A 143 -0.16 11.96 -2.87
CA SER A 143 -0.04 12.61 -4.18
C SER A 143 0.78 13.91 -4.11
N CYS A 144 0.54 14.74 -3.09
CA CYS A 144 1.26 15.98 -2.81
C CYS A 144 2.73 15.72 -2.44
N ASP A 145 3.01 14.72 -1.62
CA ASP A 145 4.37 14.30 -1.26
C ASP A 145 5.12 13.80 -2.50
N ARG A 146 4.49 12.93 -3.30
CA ARG A 146 5.10 12.43 -4.55
C ARG A 146 5.38 13.56 -5.54
N LEU A 147 4.51 14.56 -5.65
CA LEU A 147 4.74 15.75 -6.48
C LEU A 147 5.87 16.62 -5.92
N SER A 148 5.93 16.79 -4.60
CA SER A 148 6.95 17.59 -3.91
C SER A 148 8.34 16.95 -4.02
N LEU A 149 8.44 15.63 -3.84
CA LEU A 149 9.66 14.85 -4.05
C LEU A 149 10.13 14.91 -5.52
N MET A 150 9.21 14.80 -6.48
CA MET A 150 9.54 14.94 -7.90
C MET A 150 10.04 16.35 -8.23
N LYS A 151 9.44 17.40 -7.64
CA LYS A 151 9.88 18.79 -7.77
C LYS A 151 11.25 19.02 -7.12
N ALA A 152 11.50 18.45 -5.94
CA ALA A 152 12.78 18.54 -5.26
C ALA A 152 13.91 17.86 -6.06
N GLY A 153 13.68 16.65 -6.58
CA GLY A 153 14.65 15.96 -7.46
C GLY A 153 14.94 16.71 -8.77
N ALA A 154 13.90 17.31 -9.38
CA ALA A 154 14.07 18.16 -10.55
C ALA A 154 14.82 19.46 -10.22
N GLN A 155 14.61 20.04 -9.05
CA GLN A 155 15.35 21.22 -8.59
C GLN A 155 16.81 20.89 -8.29
N SER A 156 17.09 19.74 -7.66
CA SER A 156 18.46 19.25 -7.42
C SER A 156 19.25 19.17 -8.72
N THR A 157 18.72 18.50 -9.75
CA THR A 157 19.46 18.34 -11.03
C THR A 157 19.69 19.66 -11.78
N LEU A 158 18.84 20.67 -11.57
CA LEU A 158 19.07 22.03 -12.06
C LEU A 158 20.13 22.78 -11.25
N ASP A 159 20.13 22.62 -9.93
CA ASP A 159 21.11 23.22 -9.02
C ASP A 159 22.49 22.57 -9.19
N ASP A 160 22.57 21.25 -9.36
CA ASP A 160 23.77 20.50 -9.76
C ASP A 160 24.37 21.04 -11.07
N ALA A 161 23.52 21.27 -12.09
CA ALA A 161 23.94 21.84 -13.37
C ALA A 161 24.39 23.31 -13.27
N ILE A 162 23.88 24.07 -12.29
CA ILE A 162 24.35 25.41 -11.97
C ILE A 162 25.69 25.35 -11.22
N MET A 163 25.83 24.47 -10.23
CA MET A 163 27.01 24.35 -9.36
C MET A 163 28.22 23.78 -10.10
N SER A 164 28.02 22.79 -10.97
CA SER A 164 29.05 22.21 -11.85
C SER A 164 29.46 23.10 -13.03
N LYS A 165 28.71 24.18 -13.33
CA LYS A 165 29.03 25.09 -14.44
C LYS A 165 30.39 25.76 -14.24
N ASP A 166 31.33 25.48 -15.15
CA ASP A 166 32.57 26.25 -15.25
C ASP A 166 32.27 27.71 -15.65
N LEU A 167 33.05 28.61 -15.06
CA LEU A 167 32.95 30.05 -15.18
C LEU A 167 34.19 30.67 -15.84
N THR A 168 35.27 29.91 -16.07
CA THR A 168 36.53 30.47 -16.62
C THR A 168 36.35 31.01 -18.04
N LEU A 169 35.57 30.31 -18.87
CA LEU A 169 35.28 30.63 -20.27
C LEU A 169 34.09 31.58 -20.48
N LEU A 170 33.48 32.10 -19.40
CA LEU A 170 32.32 32.99 -19.48
C LEU A 170 32.72 34.47 -19.41
N ASP A 171 31.96 35.32 -20.11
CA ASP A 171 32.03 36.77 -19.97
C ASP A 171 31.74 37.24 -18.53
N ALA A 172 32.03 38.51 -18.23
CA ALA A 172 31.90 39.05 -16.88
C ALA A 172 30.45 39.04 -16.33
N GLU A 173 29.45 39.22 -17.19
CA GLU A 173 28.04 39.33 -16.78
C GLU A 173 27.44 37.95 -16.53
N SER A 174 27.62 37.00 -17.45
CA SER A 174 27.24 35.59 -17.25
C SER A 174 27.96 34.99 -16.03
N ARG A 175 29.25 35.31 -15.85
CA ARG A 175 30.03 34.89 -14.67
C ARG A 175 29.41 35.40 -13.37
N ALA A 176 29.03 36.69 -13.31
CA ALA A 176 28.35 37.27 -12.16
C ALA A 176 26.96 36.66 -11.91
N TYR A 177 26.19 36.36 -12.96
CA TYR A 177 24.89 35.68 -12.89
C TYR A 177 25.01 34.28 -12.24
N TYR A 178 25.92 33.44 -12.75
CA TYR A 178 26.11 32.09 -12.19
C TYR A 178 26.68 32.14 -10.77
N GLN A 179 27.63 33.04 -10.46
CA GLN A 179 28.11 33.22 -9.08
C GLN A 179 26.98 33.60 -8.12
N ARG A 180 26.06 34.48 -8.53
CA ARG A 180 24.88 34.84 -7.73
C ARG A 180 23.99 33.64 -7.49
N LYS A 181 23.73 32.81 -8.52
CA LYS A 181 22.96 31.57 -8.36
C LYS A 181 23.63 30.54 -7.45
N LYS A 182 24.94 30.27 -7.60
CA LYS A 182 25.67 29.35 -6.70
C LYS A 182 25.55 29.77 -5.23
N ARG A 183 25.66 31.07 -4.92
CA ARG A 183 25.46 31.59 -3.56
C ARG A 183 24.03 31.36 -3.03
N VAL A 184 23.00 31.47 -3.87
CA VAL A 184 21.60 31.21 -3.48
C VAL A 184 21.33 29.72 -3.22
N ILE A 185 22.02 28.83 -3.93
CA ILE A 185 21.96 27.38 -3.69
C ILE A 185 22.59 27.05 -2.33
N ILE A 186 23.84 27.46 -2.11
CA ILE A 186 24.59 27.25 -0.85
C ILE A 186 23.84 27.84 0.36
N ALA A 187 23.24 29.02 0.22
CA ALA A 187 22.46 29.64 1.29
C ALA A 187 21.18 28.89 1.64
N ARG A 188 20.61 28.12 0.69
CA ARG A 188 19.44 27.27 0.92
C ARG A 188 19.84 25.96 1.62
N GLU A 189 20.88 25.30 1.13
CA GLU A 189 21.45 24.08 1.72
C GLU A 189 21.80 24.30 3.21
N LEU A 190 22.49 25.41 3.51
CA LEU A 190 22.89 25.80 4.87
C LEU A 190 21.71 26.25 5.76
N GLN A 191 20.55 26.56 5.19
CA GLN A 191 19.31 26.79 5.95
C GLN A 191 18.59 25.46 6.24
N GLU A 192 18.50 24.57 5.25
CA GLU A 192 17.92 23.22 5.40
C GLU A 192 18.70 22.36 6.39
N GLU A 193 20.03 22.53 6.48
CA GLU A 193 20.90 21.91 7.47
C GLU A 193 20.60 22.40 8.89
N LYS A 194 20.58 23.72 9.13
CA LYS A 194 20.24 24.31 10.43
C LYS A 194 18.86 23.90 10.92
N GLU A 195 17.88 23.86 10.03
CA GLU A 195 16.54 23.40 10.38
C GLU A 195 16.51 21.92 10.76
N ARG A 196 17.39 21.09 10.18
CA ARG A 196 17.55 19.68 10.55
C ARG A 196 18.17 19.55 11.94
N GLU A 197 19.26 20.30 12.21
CA GLU A 197 19.88 20.35 13.53
C GLU A 197 18.90 20.84 14.62
N GLU A 198 18.09 21.86 14.34
CA GLU A 198 17.10 22.39 15.27
C GLU A 198 15.98 21.37 15.54
N LYS A 199 15.49 20.68 14.50
CA LYS A 199 14.51 19.59 14.63
C LYS A 199 15.06 18.43 15.46
N GLU A 200 16.31 18.02 15.21
CA GLU A 200 16.98 16.95 15.97
C GLU A 200 17.23 17.35 17.44
N LYS A 201 17.63 18.60 17.69
CA LYS A 201 17.78 19.14 19.06
C LYS A 201 16.46 19.12 19.82
N LYS A 202 15.37 19.60 19.20
CA LYS A 202 14.01 19.57 19.78
C LYS A 202 13.53 18.14 20.03
N GLU A 203 13.86 17.19 19.16
CA GLU A 203 13.52 15.78 19.36
C GLU A 203 14.30 15.15 20.53
N LYS A 204 15.61 15.41 20.64
CA LYS A 204 16.46 15.00 21.77
C LYS A 204 15.95 15.57 23.10
N GLU A 205 15.61 16.85 23.12
CA GLU A 205 15.04 17.52 24.29
C GLU A 205 13.71 16.91 24.71
N LYS A 206 12.77 16.71 23.77
CA LYS A 206 11.49 16.05 24.02
C LYS A 206 11.66 14.64 24.59
N LYS A 207 12.59 13.84 24.04
CA LYS A 207 12.92 12.49 24.54
C LYS A 207 13.43 12.52 25.98
N GLU A 208 14.33 13.43 26.34
CA GLU A 208 14.81 13.55 27.72
C GLU A 208 13.73 14.06 28.69
N VAL A 209 12.82 14.94 28.27
CA VAL A 209 11.67 15.35 29.09
C VAL A 209 10.76 14.15 29.37
N THR A 210 10.29 13.42 28.34
CA THR A 210 9.43 12.24 28.52
C THR A 210 10.09 11.14 29.36
N LYS A 211 11.42 10.99 29.26
CA LYS A 211 12.22 10.05 30.05
C LYS A 211 12.32 10.46 31.53
N LYS A 212 12.47 11.74 31.83
CA LYS A 212 12.40 12.28 33.22
C LYS A 212 11.01 12.12 33.81
N GLU A 213 9.98 12.40 33.02
CA GLU A 213 8.57 12.27 33.42
C GLU A 213 8.21 10.80 33.73
N ARG A 214 8.63 9.84 32.91
CA ARG A 214 8.52 8.41 33.23
C ARG A 214 9.20 8.04 34.54
N LYS A 215 10.46 8.44 34.74
CA LYS A 215 11.20 8.15 35.98
C LYS A 215 10.51 8.72 37.21
N ALA A 216 10.04 9.97 37.15
CA ALA A 216 9.33 10.60 38.26
C ALA A 216 7.97 9.91 38.56
N LYS A 217 7.31 9.33 37.55
CA LYS A 217 6.11 8.51 37.76
C LYS A 217 6.46 7.16 38.40
N GLU A 218 7.47 6.47 37.90
CA GLU A 218 7.95 5.18 38.41
C GLU A 218 8.44 5.30 39.87
N GLU A 219 9.12 6.39 40.21
CA GLU A 219 9.57 6.69 41.57
C GLU A 219 8.41 6.98 42.54
N LYS A 220 7.43 7.80 42.13
CA LYS A 220 6.21 8.06 42.93
C LYS A 220 5.38 6.79 43.15
N GLU A 221 5.28 5.92 42.14
CA GLU A 221 4.58 4.64 42.26
C GLU A 221 5.30 3.71 43.26
N ARG A 222 6.64 3.74 43.29
CA ARG A 222 7.41 2.98 44.29
C ARG A 222 7.21 3.53 45.70
N GLN A 223 7.29 4.86 45.87
CA GLN A 223 7.07 5.51 47.17
C GLN A 223 5.67 5.22 47.73
N ALA A 224 4.61 5.31 46.91
CA ALA A 224 3.25 4.99 47.34
C ALA A 224 3.07 3.53 47.77
N LYS A 225 3.74 2.58 47.09
CA LYS A 225 3.76 1.16 47.48
C LYS A 225 4.54 0.93 48.79
N GLU A 226 5.62 1.67 48.99
CA GLU A 226 6.45 1.61 50.20
C GLU A 226 5.69 2.18 51.42
N GLU A 227 4.97 3.30 51.27
CA GLU A 227 4.07 3.86 52.28
C GLU A 227 2.87 2.94 52.60
N GLN A 228 2.26 2.31 51.58
CA GLN A 228 1.17 1.36 51.79
C GLN A 228 1.64 0.13 52.58
N ASN A 229 2.76 -0.47 52.17
CA ASN A 229 3.30 -1.65 52.84
C ASN A 229 3.73 -1.33 54.28
N GLN A 230 4.27 -0.13 54.56
CA GLN A 230 4.56 0.32 55.93
C GLN A 230 3.30 0.48 56.80
N LYS A 231 2.16 0.92 56.22
CA LYS A 231 0.87 0.95 56.93
C LYS A 231 0.35 -0.45 57.22
N GLU A 232 0.35 -1.34 56.23
CA GLU A 232 -0.09 -2.73 56.41
C GLU A 232 0.74 -3.44 57.48
N THR A 233 2.07 -3.30 57.48
CA THR A 233 2.91 -3.87 58.56
C THR A 233 2.73 -3.22 59.92
N LYS A 234 2.27 -1.96 60.00
CA LYS A 234 2.01 -1.31 61.29
C LYS A 234 0.64 -1.71 61.86
N ASN A 235 -0.38 -1.81 61.01
CA ASN A 235 -1.71 -2.25 61.43
C ASN A 235 -1.67 -3.67 62.02
N ASN A 236 -1.03 -4.62 61.32
CA ASN A 236 -0.88 -5.99 61.83
C ASN A 236 -0.16 -6.04 63.19
N ALA A 237 0.81 -5.15 63.42
CA ALA A 237 1.53 -5.07 64.70
C ALA A 237 0.74 -4.37 65.83
N GLU A 238 -0.41 -3.75 65.53
CA GLU A 238 -1.39 -3.27 66.52
C GLU A 238 -2.54 -4.28 66.73
N GLU A 239 -2.67 -5.31 65.88
CA GLU A 239 -3.67 -6.39 66.04
C GLU A 239 -3.13 -7.62 66.82
N ASP A 240 -1.80 -7.81 66.91
CA ASP A 240 -1.15 -8.92 67.62
C ASP A 240 -0.98 -8.69 69.16
N GLU A 241 -1.33 -7.53 69.72
CA GLU A 241 -1.24 -7.26 71.18
C GLU A 241 -2.56 -7.49 71.96
N ASP A 242 -3.67 -7.82 71.28
CA ASP A 242 -5.04 -7.88 71.85
C ASP A 242 -5.60 -9.32 72.06
N VAL A 243 -4.75 -10.36 72.17
CA VAL A 243 -5.18 -11.76 72.37
C VAL A 243 -4.32 -12.53 73.39
N ASP A 244 -4.54 -12.31 74.69
CA ASP A 244 -4.11 -13.23 75.76
C ASP A 244 -4.82 -12.94 77.12
N GLU A 245 -6.12 -13.27 77.25
CA GLU A 245 -6.77 -13.43 78.57
C GLU A 245 -7.97 -14.41 78.53
N ASP A 246 -8.16 -15.15 79.63
CA ASP A 246 -9.29 -16.04 79.99
C ASP A 246 -9.75 -17.19 79.04
N ASN A 247 -9.30 -18.42 79.36
CA ASN A 247 -10.21 -19.58 79.51
C ASN A 247 -9.56 -20.72 80.33
N ASP A 248 -9.62 -20.63 81.66
CA ASP A 248 -9.17 -21.66 82.59
C ASP A 248 -10.38 -22.26 83.34
N GLN A 249 -10.73 -23.54 83.10
CA GLN A 249 -11.76 -24.24 83.88
C GLN A 249 -11.60 -25.77 83.86
N GLU A 250 -10.87 -26.25 84.86
CA GLU A 250 -11.14 -27.42 85.72
C GLU A 250 -11.72 -28.71 85.11
N VAL A 251 -11.00 -29.82 85.30
CA VAL A 251 -11.53 -31.19 85.25
C VAL A 251 -11.14 -31.91 86.54
N GLU A 252 -12.08 -32.09 87.45
CA GLU A 252 -11.88 -32.89 88.67
C GLU A 252 -12.00 -34.41 88.43
N GLN A 253 -11.56 -35.17 89.42
CA GLN A 253 -11.44 -36.63 89.43
C GLN A 253 -12.68 -37.27 90.07
N ASP A 254 -12.92 -38.57 89.83
CA ASP A 254 -12.79 -39.56 90.93
C ASP A 254 -12.65 -41.00 90.38
N GLU A 255 -12.15 -41.91 91.21
CA GLU A 255 -12.09 -43.36 90.96
C GLU A 255 -13.26 -44.09 91.63
N HIS A 256 -13.75 -45.19 91.05
CA HIS A 256 -13.62 -46.49 91.75
C HIS A 256 -13.83 -47.72 90.87
N LYS A 257 -13.36 -48.85 91.40
CA LYS A 257 -13.52 -50.22 90.86
C LYS A 257 -14.66 -50.92 91.59
N GLU A 258 -15.33 -51.86 90.93
CA GLU A 258 -15.56 -53.17 91.56
C GLU A 258 -15.74 -54.29 90.52
N GLU A 259 -15.82 -55.52 91.02
CA GLU A 259 -15.63 -56.78 90.33
C GLU A 259 -16.89 -57.65 90.44
N VAL A 260 -17.37 -58.23 89.33
CA VAL A 260 -18.34 -59.34 89.33
C VAL A 260 -17.97 -60.33 88.22
N VAL A 261 -18.12 -61.62 88.50
CA VAL A 261 -17.59 -62.77 87.76
C VAL A 261 -18.67 -63.87 87.67
N GLU A 262 -18.63 -64.71 86.62
CA GLU A 262 -19.43 -65.96 86.44
C GLU A 262 -20.97 -65.79 86.27
N CYS A 263 -21.76 -66.73 85.70
CA CYS A 263 -21.47 -67.94 84.92
C CYS A 263 -22.65 -68.33 83.99
N GLU A 264 -22.38 -69.22 83.02
CA GLU A 264 -23.30 -70.20 82.36
C GLU A 264 -24.58 -69.66 81.64
N GLU A 265 -25.23 -70.37 80.71
CA GLU A 265 -25.10 -71.76 80.20
C GLU A 265 -25.10 -71.78 78.65
#